data_AF-A0A1S3ILN7-F1
#
_entry.id   AF-A0A1S3ILN7-F1
#
_cell.length_a   1.000
_cell.length_b   1.000
_cell.length_c   1.000
_cell.angle_alpha   90.00
_cell.angle_beta   90.00
_cell.angle_gamma   90.00
#
_symmetry.space_group_name_H-M   'P 1'
#
loop_
_entity.id
_entity.type
_entity.pdbx_description
1 polymer ?
#
loop_
_entity_poly.entity_id
_entity_poly.type
_entity_poly.pdbx_seq_one_letter_code
_entity_poly.pdbx_strand_id
1 'polypeptide(L)'
;MTPIIHLKQGLVKQPWRFRKPVEYPQVTGSDHWRRKMRTLFRAFDINSDGYLTIEDVEMSARRSSEFMKLDDENTKIILDQRLTHWRDSISRDSTGWKTSKLSEGQFVENQLVNMNDNHFRESFFDTLCSRFQMMDLNGDGLISPDEHAAIFNIPTEHSKKIFDIIA
;
A
#
# COMPACT_ATOMS: atom_id res chain seq x y z
N MET A 1 15.35 12.88 0.79
CA MET A 1 15.26 11.42 0.59
C MET A 1 16.65 10.90 0.27
N THR A 2 17.08 9.86 0.98
CA THR A 2 18.36 9.18 0.73
C THR A 2 18.24 8.36 -0.56
N PRO A 3 19.26 8.29 -1.44
CA PRO A 3 19.14 7.57 -2.70
C PRO A 3 19.01 6.06 -2.45
N ILE A 4 18.01 5.43 -3.06
CA ILE A 4 17.85 3.98 -3.07
C ILE A 4 18.82 3.41 -4.10
N ILE A 5 19.69 2.49 -3.67
CA ILE A 5 20.61 1.77 -4.54
C ILE A 5 19.80 0.80 -5.40
N HIS A 6 19.81 0.99 -6.72
CA HIS A 6 19.18 0.07 -7.67
C HIS A 6 19.98 -1.24 -7.77
N LEU A 7 19.35 -2.37 -7.43
CA LEU A 7 19.86 -3.70 -7.77
C LEU A 7 19.77 -3.92 -9.28
N LYS A 8 20.85 -4.45 -9.87
CA LYS A 8 20.97 -4.69 -11.32
C LYS A 8 19.92 -5.70 -11.79
N GLN A 9 18.93 -5.26 -12.57
CA GLN A 9 18.03 -6.15 -13.30
C GLN A 9 18.42 -6.23 -14.78
N GLY A 10 18.60 -7.46 -15.28
CA GLY A 10 18.85 -7.78 -16.68
C GLY A 10 17.56 -7.78 -17.51
N LEU A 11 16.84 -6.66 -17.56
CA LEU A 11 15.65 -6.49 -18.40
C LEU A 11 15.94 -5.48 -19.53
N VAL A 12 15.44 -5.77 -20.72
CA VAL A 12 15.70 -5.06 -21.98
C VAL A 12 15.42 -3.56 -21.82
N LYS A 13 16.39 -2.72 -22.26
CA LYS A 13 16.40 -1.25 -22.18
C LYS A 13 15.36 -0.55 -23.10
N GLN A 14 14.11 -0.97 -23.09
CA GLN A 14 13.03 -0.12 -23.60
C GLN A 14 12.68 0.86 -22.47
N PRO A 15 12.87 2.18 -22.63
CA PRO A 15 12.44 3.14 -21.62
C PRO A 15 10.92 3.04 -21.51
N TRP A 16 10.44 2.57 -20.36
CA TRP A 16 9.03 2.52 -20.06
C TRP A 16 8.44 3.93 -20.17
N ARG A 17 7.60 4.17 -21.17
CA ARG A 17 6.90 5.46 -21.37
C ARG A 17 5.59 5.45 -20.60
N PHE A 18 5.66 5.40 -19.27
CA PHE A 18 4.49 5.65 -18.45
C PHE A 18 4.24 7.16 -18.37
N ARG A 19 2.99 7.58 -18.59
CA ARG A 19 2.57 8.93 -18.19
C ARG A 19 2.71 9.02 -16.67
N LYS A 20 3.30 10.11 -16.18
CA LYS A 20 3.36 10.42 -14.77
C LYS A 20 1.95 10.67 -14.23
N PRO A 21 1.68 10.38 -12.95
CA PRO A 21 0.38 10.62 -12.35
C PRO A 21 -0.12 12.05 -12.53
N VAL A 22 0.77 13.05 -12.49
CA VAL A 22 0.46 14.47 -12.77
C VAL A 22 -0.15 14.73 -14.15
N GLU A 23 0.15 13.89 -15.16
CA GLU A 23 -0.34 14.03 -16.54
C GLU A 23 -1.76 13.49 -16.74
N TYR A 24 -2.32 12.77 -15.76
CA TYR A 24 -3.71 12.30 -15.79
C TYR A 24 -4.67 13.34 -15.18
N PRO A 25 -5.96 13.33 -15.51
CA PRO A 25 -6.94 14.14 -14.80
C PRO A 25 -6.93 13.88 -13.29
N GLN A 26 -7.34 14.88 -12.52
CA GLN A 26 -7.62 14.73 -11.09
C GLN A 26 -8.76 13.72 -10.86
N VAL A 27 -8.68 12.98 -9.77
CA VAL A 27 -9.76 12.08 -9.35
C VAL A 27 -10.93 12.91 -8.82
N THR A 28 -12.15 12.55 -9.23
CA THR A 28 -13.36 13.36 -8.97
C THR A 28 -14.11 12.96 -7.70
N GLY A 29 -13.70 11.87 -7.04
CA GLY A 29 -14.45 11.32 -5.93
C GLY A 29 -15.80 10.71 -6.34
N SER A 30 -15.95 10.23 -7.57
CA SER A 30 -17.18 9.56 -8.03
C SER A 30 -17.58 8.38 -7.12
N ASP A 31 -18.84 7.95 -7.16
CA ASP A 31 -19.32 6.85 -6.31
C ASP A 31 -18.55 5.54 -6.52
N HIS A 32 -18.14 5.29 -7.78
CA HIS A 32 -17.27 4.16 -8.11
C HIS A 32 -15.89 4.30 -7.45
N TRP A 33 -15.29 5.49 -7.49
CA TRP A 33 -14.01 5.75 -6.84
C TRP A 33 -14.13 5.61 -5.32
N ARG A 34 -15.17 6.19 -4.70
CA ARG A 34 -15.43 6.05 -3.25
C ARG A 34 -15.63 4.60 -2.85
N ARG A 35 -16.31 3.80 -3.69
CA ARG A 35 -16.47 2.36 -3.46
C ARG A 35 -15.11 1.65 -3.43
N LYS A 36 -14.18 1.98 -4.33
CA LYS A 36 -12.81 1.42 -4.30
C LYS A 36 -12.05 1.81 -3.04
N MET A 37 -12.15 3.07 -2.60
CA MET A 37 -11.49 3.51 -1.37
C MET A 37 -12.05 2.84 -0.11
N ARG A 38 -13.38 2.62 -0.05
CA ARG A 38 -13.98 1.84 1.04
C ARG A 38 -13.53 0.38 1.05
N THR A 39 -13.37 -0.23 -0.13
CA THR A 39 -12.77 -1.58 -0.22
C THR A 39 -11.34 -1.59 0.35
N LEU A 40 -10.54 -0.58 0.01
CA LEU A 40 -9.18 -0.45 0.55
C LEU A 40 -9.17 -0.23 2.07
N PHE A 41 -10.06 0.62 2.58
CA PHE A 41 -10.22 0.82 4.03
C PHE A 41 -10.48 -0.49 4.76
N ARG A 42 -11.44 -1.29 4.28
CA ARG A 42 -11.80 -2.57 4.90
C ARG A 42 -10.67 -3.60 4.84
N ALA A 43 -9.81 -3.51 3.84
CA ALA A 43 -8.61 -4.36 3.78
C ALA A 43 -7.56 -3.95 4.83
N PHE A 44 -7.57 -2.70 5.28
CA PHE A 44 -6.66 -2.17 6.28
C PHE A 44 -7.22 -2.21 7.71
N ASP A 45 -8.54 -2.25 7.89
CA ASP A 45 -9.23 -2.39 9.17
C ASP A 45 -9.24 -3.87 9.60
N ILE A 46 -8.14 -4.31 10.21
CA ILE A 46 -7.82 -5.73 10.41
C ILE A 46 -8.66 -6.35 11.54
N ASN A 47 -8.98 -5.56 12.56
CA ASN A 47 -9.89 -5.97 13.63
C ASN A 47 -11.37 -5.68 13.31
N SER A 48 -11.66 -4.98 12.22
CA SER A 48 -13.02 -4.63 11.79
C SER A 48 -13.77 -3.79 12.82
N ASP A 49 -13.08 -2.91 13.54
CA ASP A 49 -13.68 -2.02 14.53
C ASP A 49 -14.28 -0.75 13.91
N GLY A 50 -14.12 -0.58 12.59
CA GLY A 50 -14.61 0.58 11.83
C GLY A 50 -13.62 1.74 11.77
N TYR A 51 -12.39 1.52 12.24
CA TYR A 51 -11.35 2.54 12.26
C TYR A 51 -9.98 1.97 11.89
N LEU A 52 -9.13 2.79 11.30
CA LEU A 52 -7.71 2.47 11.14
C LEU A 52 -6.93 3.06 12.30
N THR A 53 -6.09 2.22 12.89
CA THR A 53 -5.21 2.56 14.00
C THR A 53 -3.82 1.94 13.82
N ILE A 54 -2.89 2.28 14.72
CA ILE A 54 -1.59 1.60 14.77
C ILE A 54 -1.72 0.11 15.12
N GLU A 55 -2.77 -0.28 15.84
CA GLU A 55 -3.02 -1.69 16.18
C GLU A 55 -3.25 -2.52 14.91
N ASP A 56 -3.99 -1.99 13.94
CA ASP A 56 -4.21 -2.64 12.64
C ASP A 56 -2.90 -2.86 11.90
N VAL A 57 -2.01 -1.87 11.93
CA VAL A 57 -0.68 -1.95 11.33
C VAL A 57 0.13 -3.09 11.94
N GLU A 58 0.15 -3.16 13.26
CA GLU A 58 0.86 -4.21 13.99
C GLU A 58 0.24 -5.60 13.78
N MET A 59 -1.09 -5.71 13.85
CA MET A 59 -1.80 -6.97 13.58
C MET A 59 -1.56 -7.45 12.17
N SER A 60 -1.58 -6.54 11.20
CA SER A 60 -1.28 -6.83 9.81
C SER A 60 0.14 -7.40 9.68
N ALA A 61 1.16 -6.76 10.28
CA ALA A 61 2.55 -7.21 10.20
C ALA A 61 2.74 -8.61 10.83
N ARG A 62 2.17 -8.83 12.02
CA ARG A 62 2.19 -10.13 12.70
C ARG A 62 1.56 -11.24 11.86
N ARG A 63 0.34 -11.02 11.35
CA ARG A 63 -0.36 -12.01 10.50
C ARG A 63 0.42 -12.36 9.23
N SER A 64 0.97 -11.35 8.54
CA SER A 64 1.75 -11.61 7.33
C SER A 64 3.02 -12.41 7.64
N SER A 65 3.71 -12.10 8.74
CA SER A 65 4.89 -12.85 9.17
C SER A 65 4.55 -14.30 9.51
N GLU A 66 3.49 -14.54 10.29
CA GLU A 66 3.05 -15.89 10.65
C GLU A 66 2.66 -16.71 9.42
N PHE A 67 1.91 -16.10 8.48
CA PHE A 67 1.50 -16.75 7.25
C PHE A 67 2.69 -17.14 6.36
N MET A 68 3.66 -16.22 6.22
CA MET A 68 4.85 -16.42 5.39
C MET A 68 5.99 -17.14 6.12
N LYS A 69 5.80 -17.46 7.41
CA LYS A 69 6.79 -18.12 8.29
C LYS A 69 8.12 -17.37 8.33
N LEU A 70 8.05 -16.05 8.47
CA LEU A 70 9.24 -15.20 8.54
C LEU A 70 9.90 -15.31 9.92
N ASP A 71 11.20 -15.05 9.97
CA ASP A 71 11.93 -14.93 11.24
C ASP A 71 11.66 -13.57 11.93
N ASP A 72 12.14 -13.44 13.16
CA ASP A 72 11.94 -12.24 13.98
C ASP A 72 12.55 -10.98 13.35
N GLU A 73 13.66 -11.11 12.62
CA GLU A 73 14.34 -10.00 11.96
C GLU A 73 13.50 -9.45 10.80
N ASN A 74 13.05 -10.34 9.91
CA ASN A 74 12.17 -9.98 8.80
C ASN A 74 10.81 -9.47 9.28
N THR A 75 10.28 -10.04 10.37
CA THR A 75 9.05 -9.56 11.02
C THR A 75 9.19 -8.10 11.48
N LYS A 76 10.33 -7.77 12.10
CA LYS A 76 10.63 -6.40 12.56
C LYS A 76 10.75 -5.44 11.38
N ILE A 77 11.42 -5.85 10.30
CA ILE A 77 11.57 -5.04 9.08
C ILE A 77 10.20 -4.69 8.50
N ILE A 78 9.30 -5.68 8.36
CA ILE A 78 7.95 -5.45 7.83
C ILE A 78 7.15 -4.51 8.74
N LEU A 79 7.24 -4.69 10.05
CA LEU A 79 6.57 -3.81 11.00
C LEU A 79 7.07 -2.36 10.85
N ASP A 80 8.39 -2.15 10.81
CA ASP A 80 9.00 -0.82 10.65
C ASP A 80 8.61 -0.15 9.33
N GLN A 81 8.55 -0.93 8.24
CA GLN A 81 8.08 -0.44 6.93
C GLN A 81 6.61 -0.01 6.98
N ARG A 82 5.72 -0.82 7.57
CA ARG A 82 4.29 -0.49 7.65
C ARG A 82 4.02 0.68 8.60
N LEU A 83 4.76 0.79 9.71
CA LEU A 83 4.70 1.94 10.62
C LEU A 83 5.17 3.23 9.95
N THR A 84 6.17 3.14 9.07
CA THR A 84 6.62 4.28 8.25
C THR A 84 5.50 4.69 7.29
N HIS A 85 4.88 3.74 6.58
CA HIS A 85 3.76 4.02 5.68
C HIS A 85 2.56 4.64 6.43
N TRP A 86 2.23 4.11 7.62
CA TRP A 86 1.20 4.68 8.48
C TRP A 86 1.48 6.15 8.79
N ARG A 87 2.68 6.45 9.31
CA ARG A 87 3.08 7.80 9.72
C ARG A 87 3.10 8.81 8.58
N ASP A 88 3.56 8.37 7.41
CA ASP A 88 3.85 9.28 6.31
C ASP A 88 2.65 9.47 5.38
N SER A 89 1.80 8.43 5.21
CA SER A 89 0.75 8.41 4.20
C SER A 89 -0.67 8.23 4.73
N ILE A 90 -0.87 7.54 5.85
CA ILE A 90 -2.22 7.19 6.33
C ILE A 90 -2.65 8.10 7.48
N SER A 91 -1.82 8.27 8.50
CA SER A 91 -2.16 8.91 9.77
C SER A 91 -2.33 10.43 9.70
N ARG A 92 -2.51 11.00 8.51
CA ARG A 92 -2.74 12.43 8.31
C ARG A 92 -4.21 12.64 7.99
N ASP A 93 -4.87 13.53 8.71
CA ASP A 93 -6.22 13.97 8.36
C ASP A 93 -6.22 14.90 7.13
N SER A 94 -7.40 15.31 6.69
CA SER A 94 -7.57 16.21 5.54
C SER A 94 -6.92 17.58 5.74
N THR A 95 -6.56 17.93 6.97
CA THR A 95 -5.87 19.17 7.33
C THR A 95 -4.36 18.98 7.50
N GLY A 96 -3.87 17.75 7.30
CA GLY A 96 -2.46 17.38 7.41
C GLY A 96 -1.98 17.07 8.84
N TRP A 97 -2.87 17.14 9.83
CA TRP A 97 -2.55 16.83 11.23
C TRP A 97 -2.46 15.33 11.45
N LYS A 98 -1.52 14.92 12.31
CA LYS A 98 -1.36 13.51 12.68
C LYS A 98 -2.53 13.08 13.56
N THR A 99 -3.28 12.09 13.11
CA THR A 99 -4.32 11.43 13.88
C THR A 99 -3.88 10.02 14.28
N SER A 100 -4.26 9.59 15.49
CA SER A 100 -4.04 8.23 15.97
C SER A 100 -5.12 7.26 15.46
N LYS A 101 -6.24 7.77 14.93
CA LYS A 101 -7.43 6.98 14.57
C LYS A 101 -8.15 7.61 13.38
N LEU A 102 -8.58 6.79 12.41
CA LEU A 102 -9.28 7.25 11.20
C LEU A 102 -10.54 6.44 10.95
N SER A 103 -11.69 7.10 10.84
CA SER A 103 -12.92 6.46 10.35
C SER A 103 -12.90 6.23 8.84
N GLU A 104 -13.78 5.36 8.33
CA GLU A 104 -13.94 5.11 6.88
C GLU A 104 -14.16 6.41 6.09
N GLY A 105 -15.04 7.29 6.58
CA GLY A 105 -15.33 8.57 5.92
C GLY A 105 -14.13 9.50 5.85
N GLN A 106 -13.39 9.65 6.95
CA GLN A 106 -12.17 10.45 6.99
C GLN A 106 -11.10 9.87 6.04
N PHE A 107 -10.91 8.55 6.06
CA PHE A 107 -9.96 7.91 5.15
C PHE A 107 -10.28 8.21 3.68
N VAL A 108 -11.55 8.04 3.26
CA VAL A 108 -11.96 8.29 1.87
C VAL A 108 -11.73 9.74 1.47
N GLU A 109 -12.04 10.70 2.35
CA GLU A 109 -11.82 12.12 2.07
C GLU A 109 -10.33 12.46 1.99
N ASN A 110 -9.52 11.95 2.93
CA ASN A 110 -8.08 12.17 2.92
C ASN A 110 -7.44 11.60 1.65
N GLN A 111 -7.86 10.43 1.19
CA GLN A 111 -7.39 9.86 -0.09
C GLN A 111 -7.76 10.75 -1.28
N LEU A 112 -8.94 11.38 -1.26
CA LEU A 112 -9.36 12.26 -2.36
C LEU A 112 -8.47 13.50 -2.45
N VAL A 113 -8.19 14.11 -1.30
CA VAL A 113 -7.28 15.27 -1.19
C VAL A 113 -5.86 14.86 -1.60
N ASN A 114 -5.32 13.79 -1.00
CA ASN A 114 -3.95 13.35 -1.25
C ASN A 114 -3.71 12.94 -2.70
N MET A 115 -4.62 12.18 -3.32
CA MET A 115 -4.46 11.74 -4.72
C MET A 115 -4.55 12.89 -5.75
N ASN A 116 -5.09 14.04 -5.34
CA ASN A 116 -5.17 15.26 -6.14
C ASN A 116 -4.09 16.29 -5.83
N ASP A 117 -3.33 16.12 -4.74
CA ASP A 117 -2.19 16.97 -4.41
C ASP A 117 -1.05 16.78 -5.42
N ASN A 118 -0.51 17.88 -5.94
CA ASN A 118 0.52 17.82 -6.98
C ASN A 118 1.83 17.23 -6.47
N HIS A 119 2.20 17.51 -5.22
CA HIS A 119 3.43 16.95 -4.64
C HIS A 119 3.31 15.42 -4.49
N PHE A 120 2.17 14.93 -3.98
CA PHE A 120 1.89 13.51 -3.95
C PHE A 120 1.88 12.89 -5.34
N ARG A 121 1.26 13.54 -6.33
CA ARG A 121 1.20 13.02 -7.72
C ARG A 121 2.57 12.95 -8.40
N GLU A 122 3.50 13.84 -8.08
CA GLU A 122 4.89 13.75 -8.55
C GLU A 122 5.62 12.56 -7.90
N SER A 123 5.41 12.32 -6.60
CA SER A 123 6.08 11.24 -5.85
C SER A 123 5.31 9.92 -5.79
N PHE A 124 4.13 9.84 -6.42
CA PHE A 124 3.24 8.69 -6.31
C PHE A 124 3.86 7.42 -6.90
N PHE A 125 4.63 7.54 -7.99
CA PHE A 125 5.35 6.40 -8.57
C PHE A 125 6.38 5.83 -7.59
N ASP A 126 7.16 6.68 -6.92
CA ASP A 126 8.14 6.25 -5.92
C ASP A 126 7.45 5.60 -4.71
N THR A 127 6.29 6.14 -4.32
CA THR A 127 5.45 5.56 -3.26
C THR A 127 4.95 4.15 -3.65
N LEU A 128 4.54 3.95 -4.91
CA LEU A 128 4.15 2.64 -5.42
C LEU A 128 5.33 1.65 -5.46
N CYS A 129 6.52 2.10 -5.85
CA CYS A 129 7.74 1.28 -5.82
C CYS A 129 8.08 0.83 -4.39
N SER A 130 8.02 1.75 -3.42
CA SER A 130 8.23 1.42 -2.02
C SER A 130 7.18 0.43 -1.51
N ARG A 131 5.92 0.58 -1.93
CA ARG A 131 4.85 -0.36 -1.58
C ARG A 131 5.06 -1.73 -2.21
N PHE A 132 5.53 -1.80 -3.45
CA PHE A 132 5.87 -3.06 -4.10
C PHE A 132 6.97 -3.80 -3.33
N GLN A 133 8.04 -3.10 -2.96
CA GLN A 133 9.14 -3.66 -2.17
C GLN A 133 8.70 -4.15 -0.79
N MET A 134 7.70 -3.51 -0.18
CA MET A 134 7.11 -3.96 1.08
C MET A 134 6.24 -5.23 0.92
N MET A 135 5.75 -5.50 -0.30
CA MET A 135 4.95 -6.68 -0.62
C MET A 135 5.80 -7.88 -1.06
N ASP A 136 6.98 -7.63 -1.62
CA ASP A 136 7.99 -8.63 -1.98
C ASP A 136 8.74 -9.07 -0.72
N LEU A 137 8.21 -10.08 -0.03
CA LEU A 137 8.66 -10.50 1.29
C LEU A 137 9.86 -11.44 1.21
N ASN A 138 10.06 -12.12 0.07
CA ASN A 138 11.22 -12.98 -0.15
C ASN A 138 12.37 -12.26 -0.88
N GLY A 139 12.14 -11.05 -1.40
CA GLY A 139 13.14 -10.21 -2.08
C GLY A 139 13.52 -10.70 -3.48
N ASP A 140 12.68 -11.50 -4.13
CA ASP A 140 12.93 -12.04 -5.47
C ASP A 140 12.60 -11.05 -6.61
N GLY A 141 12.01 -9.90 -6.27
CA GLY A 141 11.64 -8.85 -7.20
C GLY A 141 10.28 -9.06 -7.87
N LEU A 142 9.51 -10.07 -7.45
CA LEU A 142 8.16 -10.37 -7.91
C LEU A 142 7.20 -10.35 -6.70
N ILE A 143 5.90 -10.28 -6.98
CA ILE A 143 4.87 -10.49 -5.95
C ILE A 143 4.17 -11.79 -6.30
N SER A 144 4.35 -12.81 -5.47
CA SER A 144 3.67 -14.08 -5.57
C SER A 144 2.20 -14.00 -5.07
N PRO A 145 1.33 -14.97 -5.44
CA PRO A 145 -0.02 -15.03 -4.90
C PRO A 145 -0.07 -15.13 -3.37
N ASP A 146 0.91 -15.80 -2.75
CA ASP A 146 1.01 -15.94 -1.30
C ASP A 146 1.41 -14.63 -0.64
N GLU A 147 2.37 -13.88 -1.19
CA GLU A 147 2.74 -12.55 -0.69
C GLU A 147 1.59 -11.55 -0.82
N HIS A 148 0.89 -11.56 -1.96
CA HIS A 148 -0.30 -10.74 -2.14
C HIS A 148 -1.41 -11.12 -1.14
N ALA A 149 -1.63 -12.43 -0.91
CA ALA A 149 -2.58 -12.92 0.09
C ALA A 149 -2.20 -12.48 1.51
N ALA A 150 -0.91 -12.59 1.87
CA ALA A 150 -0.38 -12.22 3.18
C ALA A 150 -0.60 -10.72 3.49
N ILE A 151 -0.46 -9.85 2.48
CA ILE A 151 -0.61 -8.40 2.62
C ILE A 151 -2.08 -7.98 2.74
N PHE A 152 -2.96 -8.55 1.91
CA PHE A 152 -4.37 -8.17 1.89
C PHE A 152 -5.24 -9.01 2.82
N ASN A 153 -4.65 -9.99 3.52
CA ASN A 153 -5.36 -10.91 4.40
C ASN A 153 -6.57 -11.56 3.70
N ILE A 154 -6.37 -11.97 2.44
CA ILE A 154 -7.38 -12.66 1.62
C ILE A 154 -6.96 -14.11 1.37
N PRO A 155 -7.91 -15.03 1.12
CA PRO A 155 -7.58 -16.37 0.67
C PRO A 155 -6.72 -16.35 -0.60
N THR A 156 -5.68 -17.22 -0.66
CA THR A 156 -4.79 -17.33 -1.82
C THR A 156 -5.54 -17.61 -3.13
N GLU A 157 -6.69 -18.29 -3.08
CA GLU A 157 -7.53 -18.52 -4.26
C GLU A 157 -8.02 -17.21 -4.90
N HIS A 158 -8.40 -16.22 -4.07
CA HIS A 158 -8.82 -14.90 -4.56
C HIS A 158 -7.64 -14.10 -5.09
N SER A 159 -6.49 -14.23 -4.44
CA SER A 159 -5.22 -13.64 -4.91
C SER A 159 -4.88 -14.15 -6.33
N LYS A 160 -4.89 -15.47 -6.53
CA LYS A 160 -4.59 -16.09 -7.83
C LYS A 160 -5.49 -15.56 -8.96
N LYS A 161 -6.80 -15.46 -8.72
CA LYS A 161 -7.75 -14.92 -9.70
C LYS A 161 -7.43 -13.50 -10.15
N ILE A 162 -6.83 -12.67 -9.28
CA ILE A 162 -6.41 -11.31 -9.65
C ILE A 162 -5.22 -11.36 -10.61
N PHE A 163 -4.23 -12.20 -10.34
CA PHE A 163 -3.08 -12.36 -11.23
C PHE A 163 -3.46 -12.94 -12.58
N ASP A 164 -4.43 -13.86 -12.64
CA ASP A 164 -4.96 -14.41 -13.90
C ASP A 164 -5.65 -13.34 -14.80
N ILE A 165 -6.06 -12.20 -14.23
CA ILE A 165 -6.68 -11.09 -14.97
C ILE A 165 -5.63 -10.09 -15.48
N ILE A 166 -4.50 -9.97 -14.77
CA ILE A 166 -3.49 -8.92 -15.02
C ILE A 166 -2.30 -9.44 -15.84
N ALA A 167 -2.04 -10.76 -15.83
CA ALA A 167 -1.01 -11.43 -16.62
C ALA A 167 -1.47 -11.77 -18.05
#